data_AF-A0A2E5FU06-F1
#
_entry.id   AF-A0A2E5FU06-F1
#
_cell.length_a   1.000
_cell.length_b   1.000
_cell.length_c   1.000
_cell.angle_alpha   90.00
_cell.angle_beta   90.00
_cell.angle_gamma   90.00
#
_symmetry.space_group_name_H-M   'P 1'
#
loop_
_entity.id
_entity.type
_entity.pdbx_description
1 polymer ?
#
loop_
_entity_poly.entity_id
_entity_poly.type
_entity_poly.pdbx_seq_one_letter_code
_entity_poly.pdbx_strand_id
1 'polypeptide(L)'
;MSEQELFNISQVCENLIGEFPELTVSKIRYLESQGLISPLRTESGYRKFSTDDLEQLVWILRQQRDYFVPLRTLKERLERNGVDFKSSAESNTSDSKVVGGKDPVVTGISLDIDGLSRASGVPTEKIQELIELGVVKGRQVGSKEIFEGDSLLTIRAAKRLFELGMETRHLRMYLVAAQREAGVIEQLFSAKTKSGDVESRTEAKRELDEVVVLGREIHKCLLKLSLDGLETW
;
A
#
# COMPACT_ATOMS: atom_id res chain seq x y z
N MET A 1 -9.62 -24.68 -27.85
CA MET A 1 -10.16 -23.29 -27.83
C MET A 1 -11.06 -23.22 -26.63
N SER A 2 -10.56 -22.68 -25.52
CA SER A 2 -11.29 -22.64 -24.25
C SER A 2 -12.31 -21.49 -24.34
N GLU A 3 -13.59 -21.78 -24.15
CA GLU A 3 -14.62 -20.73 -23.98
C GLU A 3 -14.24 -19.87 -22.77
N GLN A 4 -13.89 -18.60 -22.99
CA GLN A 4 -13.70 -17.65 -21.91
C GLN A 4 -15.07 -17.31 -21.33
N GLU A 5 -15.29 -17.65 -20.06
CA GLU A 5 -16.53 -17.37 -19.35
C GLU A 5 -16.65 -15.85 -19.12
N LEU A 6 -17.76 -15.25 -19.57
CA LEU A 6 -17.98 -13.80 -19.53
C LEU A 6 -19.06 -13.44 -18.52
N PHE A 7 -18.69 -12.65 -17.51
CA PHE A 7 -19.56 -12.23 -16.41
C PHE A 7 -20.17 -10.85 -16.64
N ASN A 8 -21.39 -10.63 -16.17
CA ASN A 8 -21.97 -9.29 -16.06
C ASN A 8 -21.52 -8.59 -14.76
N ILE A 9 -21.65 -7.26 -14.69
CA ILE A 9 -21.17 -6.50 -13.52
C ILE A 9 -21.81 -6.91 -12.18
N SER A 10 -23.06 -7.38 -12.21
CA SER A 10 -23.76 -7.85 -11.01
C SER A 10 -23.20 -9.20 -10.55
N GLN A 11 -22.97 -10.13 -11.48
CA GLN A 11 -22.34 -11.44 -11.23
C GLN A 11 -20.93 -11.30 -10.70
N VAL A 12 -20.15 -10.34 -11.23
CA VAL A 12 -18.81 -10.04 -10.69
C VAL A 12 -18.90 -9.56 -9.23
N CYS A 13 -19.85 -8.67 -8.95
CA CYS A 13 -20.07 -8.16 -7.59
C CYS A 13 -20.47 -9.30 -6.64
N GLU A 14 -21.39 -10.18 -7.06
CA GLU A 14 -21.86 -11.34 -6.30
C GLU A 14 -20.74 -12.36 -6.03
N ASN A 15 -19.92 -12.67 -7.05
CA ASN A 15 -18.81 -13.62 -6.91
C ASN A 15 -17.74 -13.13 -5.93
N LEU A 16 -17.53 -11.81 -5.83
CA LEU A 16 -16.47 -11.21 -5.03
C LEU A 16 -16.94 -10.72 -3.66
N ILE A 17 -18.26 -10.66 -3.40
CA ILE A 17 -18.83 -10.16 -2.14
C ILE A 17 -18.36 -10.97 -0.92
N GLY A 18 -18.09 -12.27 -1.09
CA GLY A 18 -17.64 -13.15 -0.01
C GLY A 18 -16.26 -12.79 0.55
N GLU A 19 -15.36 -12.29 -0.30
CA GLU A 19 -14.03 -11.81 0.12
C GLU A 19 -13.99 -10.29 0.33
N PHE A 20 -14.84 -9.54 -0.40
CA PHE A 20 -14.91 -8.08 -0.35
C PHE A 20 -16.36 -7.63 -0.07
N PRO A 21 -16.81 -7.65 1.20
CA PRO A 21 -18.21 -7.37 1.57
C PRO A 21 -18.67 -5.95 1.23
N GLU A 22 -17.73 -5.00 1.14
CA GLU A 22 -18.00 -3.60 0.80
C GLU A 22 -17.96 -3.33 -0.72
N LEU A 23 -17.73 -4.35 -1.55
CA LEU A 23 -17.68 -4.18 -2.99
C LEU A 23 -19.07 -3.85 -3.53
N THR A 24 -19.16 -2.76 -4.31
CA THR A 24 -20.38 -2.34 -4.97
C THR A 24 -20.18 -2.22 -6.48
N VAL A 25 -21.27 -2.32 -7.24
CA VAL A 25 -21.28 -2.04 -8.68
C VAL A 25 -20.70 -0.65 -9.00
N SER A 26 -20.97 0.35 -8.15
CA SER A 26 -20.41 1.70 -8.27
C SER A 26 -18.90 1.71 -8.14
N LYS A 27 -18.33 0.94 -7.22
CA LYS A 27 -16.89 0.79 -7.05
C LYS A 27 -16.24 0.14 -8.28
N ILE A 28 -16.84 -0.91 -8.84
CA ILE A 28 -16.33 -1.57 -10.06
C ILE A 28 -16.33 -0.60 -11.25
N ARG A 29 -17.42 0.17 -11.44
CA ARG A 29 -17.49 1.22 -12.49
C ARG A 29 -16.46 2.32 -12.29
N TYR A 30 -16.18 2.68 -11.05
CA TYR A 30 -15.16 3.66 -10.73
C TYR A 30 -13.76 3.14 -11.08
N LEU A 31 -13.43 1.88 -10.77
CA LEU A 31 -12.14 1.27 -11.15
C LEU A 31 -11.98 1.20 -12.68
N GLU A 32 -13.04 0.84 -13.40
CA GLU A 32 -13.07 0.92 -14.87
C GLU A 32 -12.81 2.35 -15.37
N SER A 33 -13.47 3.37 -14.80
CA SER A 33 -13.30 4.75 -15.26
C SER A 33 -11.91 5.33 -14.98
N GLN A 34 -11.20 4.80 -13.97
CA GLN A 34 -9.79 5.12 -13.74
C GLN A 34 -8.84 4.37 -14.70
N GLY A 35 -9.37 3.46 -15.52
CA GLY A 35 -8.61 2.66 -16.48
C GLY A 35 -7.85 1.52 -15.83
N LEU A 36 -8.33 1.02 -14.68
CA LEU A 36 -7.72 -0.10 -13.97
C LEU A 36 -8.24 -1.45 -14.42
N ILE A 37 -9.32 -1.51 -15.20
CA ILE A 37 -9.89 -2.71 -15.83
C ILE A 37 -10.53 -2.30 -17.15
N SER A 38 -10.58 -3.21 -18.13
CA SER A 38 -11.06 -2.91 -19.48
C SER A 38 -12.00 -4.00 -19.99
N PRO A 39 -13.21 -4.11 -19.42
CA PRO A 39 -14.17 -5.13 -19.81
C PRO A 39 -14.62 -4.97 -21.26
N LEU A 40 -14.91 -6.08 -21.92
CA LEU A 40 -15.48 -6.12 -23.27
C LEU A 40 -16.84 -5.43 -23.29
N ARG A 41 -17.14 -4.76 -24.40
CA ARG A 41 -18.45 -4.18 -24.67
C ARG A 41 -19.17 -5.01 -25.73
N THR A 42 -20.41 -5.38 -25.46
CA THR A 42 -21.29 -5.99 -26.47
C THR A 42 -21.71 -4.93 -27.50
N GLU A 43 -22.21 -5.36 -28.67
CA GLU A 43 -22.82 -4.46 -29.67
C GLU A 43 -23.95 -3.59 -29.09
N SER A 44 -24.62 -4.10 -28.05
CA SER A 44 -25.65 -3.42 -27.27
C SER A 44 -25.12 -2.53 -26.12
N GLY A 45 -23.80 -2.41 -25.94
CA GLY A 45 -23.15 -1.49 -25.00
C GLY A 45 -22.98 -2.00 -23.56
N TYR A 46 -23.42 -3.23 -23.25
CA TYR A 46 -23.23 -3.84 -21.92
C TYR A 46 -21.79 -4.28 -21.69
N ARG A 47 -21.37 -4.26 -20.42
CA ARG A 47 -20.04 -4.71 -20.00
C ARG A 47 -20.02 -6.22 -19.78
N LYS A 48 -19.00 -6.87 -20.31
CA LYS A 48 -18.69 -8.28 -20.11
C LYS A 48 -17.27 -8.40 -19.57
N PHE A 49 -17.15 -8.92 -18.36
CA PHE A 49 -15.89 -9.12 -17.67
C PHE A 49 -15.39 -10.53 -17.96
N SER A 50 -14.15 -10.65 -18.40
CA SER A 50 -13.47 -11.92 -18.56
C SER A 50 -12.97 -12.45 -17.21
N THR A 51 -12.57 -13.73 -17.16
CA THR A 51 -11.88 -14.28 -15.98
C THR A 51 -10.65 -13.45 -15.60
N ASP A 52 -9.90 -12.95 -16.58
CA ASP A 52 -8.71 -12.12 -16.35
C ASP A 52 -9.09 -10.78 -15.68
N ASP A 53 -10.23 -10.17 -16.08
CA ASP A 53 -10.75 -8.97 -15.41
C ASP A 53 -11.12 -9.23 -13.94
N LEU A 54 -11.62 -10.43 -13.62
CA LEU A 54 -11.93 -10.81 -12.24
C LEU A 54 -10.64 -10.97 -11.42
N GLU A 55 -9.64 -11.65 -11.96
CA GLU A 55 -8.34 -11.83 -11.30
C GLU A 55 -7.67 -10.46 -11.05
N GLN A 56 -7.73 -9.57 -12.03
CA GLN A 56 -7.26 -8.18 -11.91
C GLN A 56 -8.05 -7.40 -10.84
N LEU A 57 -9.38 -7.55 -10.78
CA LEU A 57 -10.21 -6.95 -9.74
C LEU A 57 -9.85 -7.46 -8.35
N VAL A 58 -9.71 -8.77 -8.17
CA VAL A 58 -9.29 -9.37 -6.90
C VAL A 58 -7.94 -8.82 -6.48
N TRP A 59 -6.98 -8.75 -7.39
CA TRP A 59 -5.67 -8.18 -7.11
C TRP A 59 -5.78 -6.72 -6.68
N ILE A 60 -6.46 -5.86 -7.45
CA ILE A 60 -6.68 -4.44 -7.10
C ILE A 60 -7.30 -4.31 -5.70
N LEU A 61 -8.37 -5.07 -5.43
CA LEU A 61 -9.11 -4.97 -4.17
C LEU A 61 -8.27 -5.43 -2.98
N ARG A 62 -7.47 -6.50 -3.11
CA ARG A 62 -6.48 -6.89 -2.08
C ARG A 62 -5.43 -5.82 -1.87
N GLN A 63 -4.90 -5.23 -2.94
CA GLN A 63 -3.93 -4.15 -2.83
C GLN A 63 -4.51 -2.94 -2.08
N GLN A 64 -5.76 -2.56 -2.34
CA GLN A 64 -6.41 -1.46 -1.62
C GLN A 64 -6.73 -1.81 -0.16
N ARG A 65 -7.23 -3.02 0.10
CA ARG A 65 -7.67 -3.47 1.44
C ARG A 65 -6.49 -3.67 2.40
N ASP A 66 -5.44 -4.31 1.91
CA ASP A 66 -4.35 -4.80 2.75
C ASP A 66 -3.18 -3.81 2.78
N TYR A 67 -3.02 -2.99 1.73
CA TYR A 67 -1.84 -2.12 1.54
C TYR A 67 -2.18 -0.67 1.18
N PHE A 68 -3.46 -0.28 1.18
CA PHE A 68 -3.93 1.10 0.93
C PHE A 68 -3.35 1.77 -0.32
N VAL A 69 -3.09 0.99 -1.38
CA VAL A 69 -2.38 1.48 -2.57
C VAL A 69 -3.22 2.51 -3.35
N PRO A 70 -2.66 3.69 -3.69
CA PRO A 70 -3.35 4.67 -4.55
C PRO A 70 -3.62 4.12 -5.95
N LEU A 71 -4.78 4.48 -6.52
CA LEU A 71 -5.22 3.98 -7.84
C LEU A 71 -4.25 4.31 -8.97
N ARG A 72 -3.63 5.50 -8.91
CA ARG A 72 -2.58 5.90 -9.88
C ARG A 72 -1.41 4.91 -9.89
N THR A 73 -0.97 4.52 -8.70
CA THR A 73 0.13 3.56 -8.53
C THR A 73 -0.24 2.17 -9.03
N LEU A 74 -1.49 1.73 -8.81
CA LEU A 74 -1.98 0.44 -9.34
C LEU A 74 -2.03 0.44 -10.86
N LYS A 75 -2.45 1.54 -11.48
CA LYS A 75 -2.50 1.69 -12.94
C LYS A 75 -1.11 1.59 -13.56
N GLU A 76 -0.14 2.31 -13.01
CA GLU A 76 1.25 2.24 -13.47
C GLU A 76 1.87 0.85 -13.32
N ARG A 77 1.41 0.03 -12.36
CA ARG A 77 1.86 -1.36 -12.21
C ARG A 77 1.27 -2.28 -13.27
N LEU A 78 -0.03 -2.15 -13.52
CA LEU A 78 -0.73 -2.91 -14.56
C LEU A 78 -0.14 -2.62 -15.94
N GLU A 79 0.20 -1.37 -16.22
CA GLU A 79 0.81 -0.95 -17.48
C GLU A 79 2.26 -1.43 -17.66
N ARG A 80 3.07 -1.51 -16.59
CA ARG A 80 4.48 -1.97 -16.68
C ARG A 80 4.61 -3.50 -16.80
N ASN A 81 3.75 -4.26 -16.14
CA ASN A 81 4.03 -5.68 -15.90
C ASN A 81 3.23 -6.66 -16.75
N GLY A 82 2.18 -6.23 -17.46
CA GLY A 82 1.34 -7.15 -18.26
C GLY A 82 1.07 -8.47 -17.52
N VAL A 83 0.39 -8.36 -16.36
CA VAL A 83 0.51 -9.37 -15.29
C VAL A 83 -0.12 -10.71 -15.72
N ASP A 84 0.70 -11.77 -15.74
CA ASP A 84 0.27 -13.16 -15.77
C ASP A 84 -0.22 -13.53 -14.36
N PHE A 85 -1.53 -13.47 -14.14
CA PHE A 85 -2.18 -13.56 -12.82
C PHE A 85 -2.04 -14.93 -12.13
N LYS A 86 -1.53 -15.94 -12.83
CA LYS A 86 -1.27 -17.30 -12.29
C LYS A 86 0.04 -17.44 -11.51
N SER A 87 0.98 -16.49 -11.62
CA SER A 87 2.34 -16.67 -11.07
C SER A 87 2.48 -16.38 -9.56
N SER A 88 1.41 -16.03 -8.84
CA SER A 88 1.50 -15.74 -7.39
C SER A 88 1.48 -16.98 -6.49
N ALA A 89 1.25 -18.18 -7.04
CA ALA A 89 1.28 -19.43 -6.27
C ALA A 89 2.61 -20.19 -6.40
N GLU A 90 3.32 -20.10 -7.53
CA GLU A 90 4.45 -20.98 -7.84
C GLU A 90 5.48 -20.26 -8.72
N SER A 91 6.40 -19.48 -8.14
CA SER A 91 7.64 -19.10 -8.81
C SER A 91 8.70 -18.66 -7.80
N ASN A 92 9.29 -19.66 -7.15
CA ASN A 92 10.69 -19.60 -6.77
C ASN A 92 11.53 -20.02 -7.99
N THR A 93 12.69 -19.38 -8.14
CA THR A 93 13.89 -19.76 -8.93
C THR A 93 14.07 -19.20 -10.36
N SER A 94 15.35 -18.85 -10.62
CA SER A 94 16.05 -18.54 -11.88
C SER A 94 15.87 -17.17 -12.57
N ASP A 95 16.80 -16.26 -12.23
CA ASP A 95 17.81 -15.68 -13.13
C ASP A 95 17.41 -15.35 -14.60
N SER A 96 17.29 -14.06 -14.95
CA SER A 96 18.30 -13.34 -15.77
C SER A 96 17.85 -11.93 -16.24
N LYS A 97 18.83 -11.01 -16.20
CA LYS A 97 19.10 -9.86 -17.10
C LYS A 97 18.22 -8.59 -17.09
N VAL A 98 18.80 -7.63 -16.37
CA VAL A 98 18.90 -6.16 -16.55
C VAL A 98 18.59 -5.62 -17.96
N VAL A 99 17.64 -4.68 -18.08
CA VAL A 99 17.78 -3.40 -18.82
C VAL A 99 16.89 -2.35 -18.13
N GLY A 100 17.44 -1.14 -17.92
CA GLY A 100 16.89 -0.11 -17.05
C GLY A 100 15.68 0.67 -17.58
N GLY A 101 15.11 1.48 -16.68
CA GLY A 101 14.15 2.52 -17.01
C GLY A 101 12.98 2.65 -16.03
N LYS A 102 13.08 3.65 -15.15
CA LYS A 102 12.00 4.27 -14.35
C LYS A 102 11.29 3.43 -13.28
N ASP A 103 11.67 3.75 -12.04
CA ASP A 103 11.00 3.56 -10.74
C ASP A 103 9.68 2.76 -10.75
N PRO A 104 9.69 1.52 -10.24
CA PRO A 104 8.49 0.90 -9.71
C PRO A 104 8.33 1.31 -8.25
N VAL A 105 7.19 1.93 -7.93
CA VAL A 105 6.67 2.02 -6.57
C VAL A 105 6.19 0.61 -6.20
N VAL A 106 7.01 -0.10 -5.45
CA VAL A 106 6.84 -1.49 -5.02
C VAL A 106 6.15 -1.52 -3.65
N THR A 107 4.85 -1.82 -3.60
CA THR A 107 4.15 -2.12 -2.33
C THR A 107 3.28 -3.35 -2.60
N GLY A 108 3.67 -4.48 -2.00
CA GLY A 108 3.20 -5.83 -2.33
C GLY A 108 4.34 -6.86 -2.34
N ILE A 109 5.60 -6.42 -2.29
CA ILE A 109 6.77 -7.31 -2.18
C ILE A 109 7.24 -7.31 -0.73
N SER A 110 7.21 -8.48 -0.11
CA SER A 110 7.95 -8.80 1.11
C SER A 110 9.44 -8.81 0.76
N LEU A 111 10.19 -7.82 1.22
CA LEU A 111 11.61 -7.63 0.90
C LEU A 111 12.48 -8.04 2.08
N ASP A 112 13.61 -8.67 1.81
CA ASP A 112 14.71 -8.73 2.76
C ASP A 112 15.53 -7.42 2.70
N ILE A 113 16.54 -7.28 3.56
CA ILE A 113 17.38 -6.08 3.64
C ILE A 113 18.06 -5.76 2.30
N ASP A 114 18.51 -6.79 1.57
CA ASP A 114 19.11 -6.62 0.25
C ASP A 114 18.07 -6.16 -0.78
N GLY A 115 16.85 -6.68 -0.70
CA GLY A 115 15.71 -6.23 -1.47
C GLY A 115 15.38 -4.75 -1.22
N LEU A 116 15.36 -4.32 0.04
CA LEU A 116 15.18 -2.91 0.40
C LEU A 116 16.29 -2.03 -0.16
N SER A 117 17.55 -2.48 -0.08
CA SER A 117 18.69 -1.73 -0.60
C SER A 117 18.58 -1.52 -2.10
N ARG A 118 18.31 -2.59 -2.88
CA ARG A 118 18.11 -2.49 -4.32
C ARG A 118 16.92 -1.59 -4.68
N ALA A 119 15.80 -1.72 -3.96
CA ALA A 119 14.57 -1.01 -4.29
C ALA A 119 14.56 0.47 -3.86
N SER A 120 15.34 0.85 -2.85
CA SER A 120 15.46 2.23 -2.37
C SER A 120 16.72 2.94 -2.88
N GLY A 121 17.74 2.20 -3.29
CA GLY A 121 19.07 2.71 -3.56
C GLY A 121 19.77 3.26 -2.32
N VAL A 122 19.44 2.75 -1.12
CA VAL A 122 20.10 3.05 0.15
C VAL A 122 21.02 1.87 0.51
N PRO A 123 22.28 2.10 0.93
CA PRO A 123 23.17 1.02 1.35
C PRO A 123 22.59 0.21 2.52
N THR A 124 22.88 -1.10 2.55
CA THR A 124 22.38 -2.01 3.59
C THR A 124 22.82 -1.59 4.98
N GLU A 125 24.03 -1.04 5.13
CA GLU A 125 24.54 -0.50 6.40
C GLU A 125 23.65 0.64 6.91
N LYS A 126 23.20 1.50 6.00
CA LYS A 126 22.34 2.63 6.35
C LYS A 126 20.92 2.20 6.66
N ILE A 127 20.42 1.16 6.00
CA ILE A 127 19.14 0.53 6.33
C ILE A 127 19.23 -0.13 7.70
N GLN A 128 20.34 -0.79 8.03
CA GLN A 128 20.57 -1.38 9.33
C GLN A 128 20.54 -0.32 10.44
N GLU A 129 21.17 0.85 10.24
CA GLU A 129 21.06 1.97 11.19
C GLU A 129 19.60 2.41 11.42
N LEU A 130 18.77 2.42 10.37
CA LEU A 130 17.34 2.78 10.47
C LEU A 130 16.54 1.72 11.24
N ILE A 131 16.89 0.45 11.08
CA ILE A 131 16.29 -0.67 11.81
C ILE A 131 16.68 -0.60 13.29
N GLU A 132 17.96 -0.42 13.59
CA GLU A 132 18.48 -0.28 14.95
C GLU A 132 17.89 0.93 15.68
N LEU A 133 17.69 2.04 14.97
CA LEU A 133 17.01 3.21 15.51
C LEU A 133 15.51 2.94 15.77
N GLY A 134 14.92 1.95 15.09
CA GLY A 134 13.50 1.60 15.16
C GLY A 134 12.60 2.41 14.24
N VAL A 135 13.17 3.15 13.28
CA VAL A 135 12.44 3.90 12.24
C VAL A 135 11.80 2.94 11.24
N VAL A 136 12.46 1.81 10.99
CA VAL A 136 11.96 0.70 10.17
C VAL A 136 11.91 -0.54 11.04
N LYS A 137 10.83 -1.32 10.92
CA LYS A 137 10.70 -2.61 11.61
C LYS A 137 10.32 -3.67 10.60
N GLY A 138 11.02 -4.80 10.65
CA GLY A 138 10.66 -6.00 9.92
C GLY A 138 9.89 -6.98 10.80
N ARG A 139 9.30 -7.98 10.14
CA ARG A 139 8.71 -9.15 10.78
C ARG A 139 9.66 -10.33 10.62
N GLN A 140 9.88 -11.08 11.70
CA GLN A 140 10.61 -12.33 11.61
C GLN A 140 9.75 -13.41 10.94
N VAL A 141 10.28 -13.99 9.86
CA VAL A 141 9.66 -15.10 9.12
C VAL A 141 10.72 -16.19 8.96
N GLY A 142 10.67 -17.19 9.83
CA GLY A 142 11.68 -18.24 9.90
C GLY A 142 13.02 -17.68 10.39
N SER A 143 14.06 -17.76 9.57
CA SER A 143 15.40 -17.24 9.85
C SER A 143 15.69 -15.88 9.22
N LYS A 144 14.71 -15.29 8.52
CA LYS A 144 14.88 -14.02 7.79
C LYS A 144 13.94 -12.95 8.34
N GLU A 145 14.47 -11.73 8.40
CA GLU A 145 13.66 -10.55 8.65
C GLU A 145 13.10 -10.01 7.34
N ILE A 146 11.78 -9.83 7.32
CA ILE A 146 11.01 -9.43 6.15
C ILE A 146 10.39 -8.06 6.37
N PHE A 147 10.45 -7.21 5.35
CA PHE A 147 9.99 -5.85 5.36
C PHE A 147 8.86 -5.65 4.35
N GLU A 148 7.86 -4.86 4.73
CA GLU A 148 6.67 -4.61 3.94
C GLU A 148 6.75 -3.26 3.20
N GLY A 149 5.68 -2.89 2.50
CA GLY A 149 5.65 -1.69 1.65
C GLY A 149 5.97 -0.39 2.40
N ASP A 150 5.47 -0.24 3.62
CA ASP A 150 5.70 0.96 4.44
C ASP A 150 7.18 1.12 4.84
N SER A 151 7.89 0.00 5.03
CA SER A 151 9.34 0.00 5.28
C SER A 151 10.08 0.62 4.09
N LEU A 152 9.73 0.23 2.86
CA LEU A 152 10.35 0.79 1.66
C LEU A 152 10.01 2.27 1.47
N LEU A 153 8.76 2.67 1.68
CA LEU A 153 8.34 4.07 1.62
C LEU A 153 9.12 4.93 2.64
N THR A 154 9.26 4.42 3.87
CA THR A 154 10.03 5.09 4.94
C THR A 154 11.50 5.25 4.57
N ILE A 155 12.14 4.21 4.03
CA ILE A 155 13.55 4.25 3.61
C ILE A 155 13.77 5.23 2.45
N ARG A 156 12.85 5.26 1.47
CA ARG A 156 12.94 6.23 0.35
C ARG A 156 12.78 7.67 0.83
N ALA A 157 11.87 7.92 1.78
CA ALA A 157 11.75 9.24 2.40
C ALA A 157 13.02 9.62 3.17
N ALA A 158 13.56 8.69 3.97
CA ALA A 158 14.81 8.87 4.70
C ALA A 158 15.98 9.19 3.76
N LYS A 159 16.12 8.48 2.64
CA LYS A 159 17.11 8.79 1.59
C LYS A 159 17.02 10.24 1.15
N ARG A 160 15.82 10.72 0.84
CA ARG A 160 15.63 12.09 0.39
C ARG A 160 16.01 13.11 1.47
N LEU A 161 15.72 12.83 2.74
CA LEU A 161 16.15 13.68 3.86
C LEU A 161 17.67 13.68 4.02
N PHE A 162 18.34 12.54 3.80
CA PHE A 162 19.80 12.45 3.84
C PHE A 162 20.47 13.26 2.72
N GLU A 163 19.92 13.23 1.51
CA GLU A 163 20.35 14.08 0.40
C GLU A 163 20.20 15.58 0.71
N LEU A 164 19.28 15.95 1.62
CA LEU A 164 19.07 17.31 2.11
C LEU A 164 19.94 17.64 3.35
N GLY A 165 20.85 16.75 3.74
CA GLY A 165 21.80 16.96 4.83
C GLY A 165 21.35 16.45 6.21
N MET A 166 20.23 15.73 6.29
CA MET A 166 19.85 15.07 7.55
C MET A 166 20.66 13.79 7.76
N GLU A 167 20.72 13.34 9.00
CA GLU A 167 21.37 12.09 9.39
C GLU A 167 20.36 11.18 10.09
N THR A 168 20.68 9.89 10.19
CA THR A 168 19.83 8.88 10.85
C THR A 168 19.37 9.33 12.24
N ARG A 169 20.27 9.94 13.04
CA ARG A 169 19.96 10.46 14.38
C ARG A 169 18.84 11.51 14.39
N HIS A 170 18.69 12.31 13.33
CA HIS A 170 17.65 13.33 13.24
C HIS A 170 16.28 12.68 13.04
N LEU A 171 16.21 11.47 12.47
CA LEU A 171 14.94 10.79 12.26
C LEU A 171 14.26 10.33 13.56
N ARG A 172 15.02 10.31 14.67
CA ARG A 172 14.49 10.00 16.00
C ARG A 172 13.33 10.92 16.39
N MET A 173 13.32 12.18 15.95
CA MET A 173 12.23 13.09 16.26
C MET A 173 10.89 12.63 15.66
N TYR A 174 10.91 12.10 14.42
CA TYR A 174 9.72 11.56 13.76
C TYR A 174 9.26 10.27 14.44
N LEU A 175 10.21 9.39 14.80
CA LEU A 175 9.89 8.16 15.53
C LEU A 175 9.19 8.46 16.86
N VAL A 176 9.75 9.37 17.66
CA VAL A 176 9.18 9.73 18.97
C VAL A 176 7.81 10.41 18.81
N ALA A 177 7.65 11.28 17.81
CA ALA A 177 6.35 11.91 17.53
C ALA A 177 5.29 10.85 17.19
N ALA A 178 5.59 9.94 16.26
CA ALA A 178 4.69 8.86 15.86
C ALA A 178 4.33 7.93 17.04
N GLN A 179 5.31 7.59 17.90
CA GLN A 179 5.05 6.77 19.10
C GLN A 179 4.13 7.46 20.10
N ARG A 180 4.27 8.78 20.28
CA ARG A 180 3.39 9.55 21.17
C ARG A 180 1.97 9.64 20.61
N GLU A 181 1.84 9.91 19.31
CA GLU A 181 0.55 9.91 18.61
C GLU A 181 -0.14 8.54 18.73
N ALA A 182 0.60 7.46 18.44
CA ALA A 182 0.10 6.10 18.59
C ALA A 182 -0.39 5.81 20.02
N GLY A 183 0.35 6.19 21.06
CA GLY A 183 -0.06 5.98 22.44
C GLY A 183 -1.36 6.70 22.83
N VAL A 184 -1.57 7.92 22.34
CA VAL A 184 -2.83 8.66 22.57
C VAL A 184 -4.00 8.01 21.85
N ILE A 185 -3.77 7.59 20.60
CA ILE A 185 -4.78 6.90 19.78
C ILE A 185 -5.14 5.54 20.41
N GLU A 186 -4.16 4.75 20.82
CA GLU A 186 -4.38 3.47 21.52
C GLU A 186 -5.23 3.65 22.78
N GLN A 187 -4.95 4.71 23.57
CA GLN A 187 -5.74 5.02 24.76
C GLN A 187 -7.20 5.37 24.39
N LEU A 188 -7.41 6.17 23.34
CA LEU A 188 -8.75 6.56 22.86
C LEU A 188 -9.58 5.34 22.44
N PHE A 189 -8.96 4.37 21.77
CA PHE A 189 -9.65 3.17 21.25
C PHE A 189 -9.58 1.94 22.17
N SER A 190 -8.93 2.05 23.35
CA SER A 190 -8.71 0.94 24.29
C SER A 190 -9.99 0.25 24.80
N ALA A 191 -11.11 0.98 24.87
CA ALA A 191 -12.41 0.46 25.27
C ALA A 191 -13.19 -0.16 24.10
N LYS A 192 -13.20 0.51 22.93
CA LYS A 192 -13.94 0.07 21.73
C LYS A 192 -13.39 -1.23 21.15
N THR A 193 -12.08 -1.43 21.21
CA THR A 193 -11.41 -2.64 20.70
C THR A 193 -11.69 -3.90 21.54
N LYS A 194 -12.08 -3.75 22.83
CA LYS A 194 -12.43 -4.87 23.72
C LYS A 194 -13.82 -5.45 23.47
N SER A 195 -14.72 -4.70 22.84
CA SER A 195 -16.17 -5.02 22.77
C SER A 195 -16.52 -6.25 21.92
N GLY A 196 -15.57 -6.89 21.23
CA GLY A 196 -15.73 -8.21 20.57
C GLY A 196 -16.64 -8.25 19.33
N ASP A 197 -17.63 -7.37 19.24
CA ASP A 197 -18.59 -7.29 18.15
C ASP A 197 -17.95 -6.77 16.84
N VAL A 198 -18.37 -7.35 15.71
CA VAL A 198 -17.78 -7.12 14.38
C VAL A 198 -18.13 -5.72 13.86
N GLU A 199 -19.36 -5.26 14.09
CA GLU A 199 -19.81 -3.92 13.68
C GLU A 199 -19.04 -2.85 14.45
N SER A 200 -18.94 -3.01 15.78
CA SER A 200 -18.16 -2.15 16.66
C SER A 200 -16.67 -2.06 16.27
N ARG A 201 -16.06 -3.17 15.83
CA ARG A 201 -14.67 -3.19 15.35
C ARG A 201 -14.49 -2.47 14.01
N THR A 202 -15.47 -2.60 13.12
CA THR A 202 -15.44 -1.97 11.80
C THR A 202 -15.57 -0.46 11.93
N GLU A 203 -16.49 0.01 12.78
CA GLU A 203 -16.64 1.43 13.10
C GLU A 203 -15.38 1.99 13.78
N ALA A 204 -14.82 1.27 14.77
CA ALA A 204 -13.59 1.69 15.44
C ALA A 204 -12.41 1.81 14.46
N LYS A 205 -12.30 0.92 13.46
CA LYS A 205 -11.27 1.02 12.41
C LYS A 205 -11.47 2.26 11.53
N ARG A 206 -12.72 2.56 11.15
CA ARG A 206 -13.03 3.76 10.35
C ARG A 206 -12.69 5.05 11.11
N GLU A 207 -13.09 5.13 12.39
CA GLU A 207 -12.75 6.27 13.25
C GLU A 207 -11.24 6.39 13.46
N LEU A 208 -10.53 5.27 13.63
CA LEU A 208 -9.07 5.24 13.74
C LEU A 208 -8.41 5.85 12.50
N ASP A 209 -8.84 5.43 11.30
CA ASP A 209 -8.31 5.94 10.03
C ASP A 209 -8.56 7.46 9.91
N GLU A 210 -9.74 7.93 10.33
CA GLU A 210 -10.09 9.35 10.35
C GLU A 210 -9.20 10.16 11.33
N VAL A 211 -8.98 9.66 12.55
CA VAL A 211 -8.10 10.30 13.54
C VAL A 211 -6.67 10.42 13.00
N VAL A 212 -6.16 9.38 12.34
CA VAL A 212 -4.83 9.38 11.75
C VAL A 212 -4.71 10.41 10.62
N VAL A 213 -5.74 10.58 9.78
CA VAL A 213 -5.78 11.60 8.73
C VAL A 213 -5.77 13.01 9.34
N LEU A 214 -6.66 13.27 10.29
CA LEU A 214 -6.79 14.58 10.94
C LEU A 214 -5.52 14.96 11.72
N GLY A 215 -4.89 13.99 12.40
CA GLY A 215 -3.63 14.19 13.10
C GLY A 215 -2.51 14.68 12.18
N ARG A 216 -2.40 14.13 10.97
CA ARG A 216 -1.41 14.59 9.97
C ARG A 216 -1.66 16.02 9.50
N GLU A 217 -2.93 16.41 9.28
CA GLU A 217 -3.25 17.78 8.89
C GLU A 217 -2.92 18.78 10.01
N ILE A 218 -3.19 18.42 11.26
CA ILE A 218 -2.78 19.22 12.43
C ILE A 218 -1.26 19.36 12.47
N HIS A 219 -0.52 18.26 12.34
CA HIS A 219 0.94 18.26 12.36
C HIS A 219 1.52 19.18 11.27
N LYS A 220 1.00 19.09 10.05
CA LYS A 220 1.38 19.94 8.92
C LYS A 220 1.16 21.43 9.22
N CYS A 221 0.00 21.79 9.76
CA CYS A 221 -0.32 23.17 10.14
C CYS A 221 0.57 23.70 11.26
N LEU A 222 0.79 22.90 12.32
CA LEU A 222 1.66 23.27 13.44
C LEU A 222 3.12 23.42 13.02
N LEU A 223 3.59 22.55 12.14
CA LEU A 223 4.94 22.65 11.59
C LEU A 223 5.09 23.94 10.79
N LYS A 224 4.14 24.26 9.91
CA LYS A 224 4.14 25.53 9.18
C LYS A 224 4.21 26.72 10.13
N LEU A 225 3.31 26.77 11.12
CA LEU A 225 3.24 27.85 12.10
C LEU A 225 4.54 28.00 12.92
N SER A 226 5.24 26.90 13.17
CA SER A 226 6.55 26.90 13.86
C SER A 226 7.71 27.34 12.95
N LEU A 227 7.56 27.20 11.64
CA LEU A 227 8.54 27.56 10.63
C LEU A 227 8.27 28.93 9.98
N ASP A 228 7.16 29.59 10.27
CA ASP A 228 6.81 30.93 9.73
C ASP A 228 7.94 31.97 9.96
N GLY A 229 8.78 31.79 10.99
CA GLY A 229 9.97 32.61 11.22
C GLY A 229 11.13 32.42 10.21
N LEU A 230 11.13 31.31 9.46
CA LEU A 230 12.13 30.98 8.42
C LEU A 230 11.68 31.41 7.02
N GLU A 231 10.39 31.67 6.79
CA GLU A 231 9.85 32.14 5.49
C GLU A 231 10.18 33.63 5.21
N THR A 232 10.95 34.29 6.08
CA THR A 232 11.41 35.68 5.92
C THR A 232 12.80 35.82 5.28
N TRP A 233 13.36 34.74 4.71
CA TRP A 233 14.68 34.69 4.06
C TRP A 233 14.58 34.66 2.53
#